data_AF-A0A2S7L268-F1
#
_entry.id   AF-A0A2S7L268-F1
#
_cell.length_a   1.000
_cell.length_b   1.000
_cell.length_c   1.000
_cell.angle_alpha   90.00
_cell.angle_beta   90.00
_cell.angle_gamma   90.00
#
_symmetry.space_group_name_H-M   'P 1'
#
loop_
_entity.id
_entity.type
_entity.pdbx_description
1 polymer ?
#
loop_
_entity_poly.entity_id
_entity_poly.type
_entity_poly.pdbx_seq_one_letter_code
_entity_poly.pdbx_strand_id
1 'polypeptide(L)'
;MAKKINISDTFPKQAFWDMDTNKLSTQRDRAIIIPRVLMTTNEDTFSKDIELVESVYSANEIYTTLKDTKERISNNVCRLVSKRYNKPTFLRYDFS
;
A
#
# COMPACT_ATOMS: atom_id res chain seq x y z
N MET A 1 -26.28 -2.34 -4.36
CA MET A 1 -25.43 -3.47 -3.93
C MET A 1 -23.99 -2.99 -3.91
N ALA A 2 -23.31 -3.06 -2.77
CA ALA A 2 -21.89 -2.71 -2.71
C ALA A 2 -21.08 -3.78 -3.45
N LYS A 3 -20.39 -3.38 -4.52
CA LYS A 3 -19.54 -4.27 -5.32
C LYS A 3 -18.48 -4.86 -4.39
N LYS A 4 -18.50 -6.17 -4.17
CA LYS A 4 -17.45 -6.84 -3.39
C LYS A 4 -16.18 -6.77 -4.22
N ILE A 5 -15.29 -5.85 -3.88
CA ILE A 5 -13.99 -5.70 -4.54
C ILE A 5 -13.17 -6.95 -4.19
N ASN A 6 -12.82 -7.75 -5.20
CA ASN A 6 -11.83 -8.80 -5.04
C ASN A 6 -10.45 -8.20 -5.23
N ILE A 7 -9.53 -8.50 -4.32
CA ILE A 7 -8.14 -8.04 -4.35
C ILE A 7 -7.48 -8.46 -5.67
N SER A 8 -7.77 -9.67 -6.14
CA SER A 8 -7.20 -10.22 -7.38
C SER A 8 -7.66 -9.53 -8.66
N ASP A 9 -8.75 -8.76 -8.61
CA ASP A 9 -9.25 -7.96 -9.74
C ASP A 9 -8.70 -6.53 -9.72
N THR A 10 -8.14 -6.08 -8.59
CA THR A 10 -7.74 -4.68 -8.37
C THR A 10 -6.23 -4.51 -8.24
N PHE A 11 -5.55 -5.47 -7.60
CA PHE A 11 -4.14 -5.39 -7.28
C PHE A 11 -3.31 -6.48 -7.97
N PRO A 12 -2.01 -6.25 -8.20
CA PRO A 12 -1.12 -7.24 -8.79
C PRO A 12 -1.08 -8.52 -7.96
N LYS A 13 -1.39 -9.67 -8.57
CA LYS A 13 -1.36 -10.98 -7.87
C LYS A 13 0.02 -11.30 -7.32
N GLN A 14 1.08 -10.81 -7.95
CA GLN A 14 2.46 -11.02 -7.48
C GLN A 14 2.71 -10.42 -6.08
N ALA A 15 2.00 -9.35 -5.70
CA ALA A 15 2.12 -8.76 -4.36
C ALA A 15 1.58 -9.70 -3.25
N PHE A 16 0.84 -10.74 -3.62
CA PHE A 16 0.17 -11.68 -2.72
C PHE A 16 0.51 -13.14 -3.06
N TRP A 17 1.71 -13.41 -3.59
CA TRP A 17 2.11 -14.73 -4.10
C TRP A 17 1.99 -15.88 -3.07
N ASP A 18 2.07 -15.57 -1.77
CA ASP A 18 1.95 -16.48 -0.62
C ASP A 18 0.57 -16.43 0.06
N MET A 19 -0.40 -15.66 -0.45
CA MET A 19 -1.71 -15.47 0.17
C MET A 19 -2.86 -15.87 -0.75
N ASP A 20 -3.90 -16.46 -0.16
CA ASP A 20 -5.17 -16.70 -0.86
C ASP A 20 -5.97 -15.39 -0.99
N THR A 21 -5.81 -14.73 -2.13
CA THR A 21 -6.47 -13.44 -2.44
C THR A 21 -8.00 -13.48 -2.36
N ASN A 22 -8.64 -14.66 -2.46
CA ASN A 22 -10.10 -14.78 -2.31
C ASN A 22 -10.57 -14.64 -0.86
N LYS A 23 -9.67 -14.81 0.11
CA LYS A 23 -9.95 -14.70 1.54
C LYS A 23 -9.64 -13.33 2.11
N LEU A 24 -8.89 -12.51 1.37
CA LEU A 24 -8.55 -11.15 1.80
C LEU A 24 -9.73 -10.19 1.62
N SER A 25 -9.94 -9.37 2.64
CA SER A 25 -10.90 -8.30 2.67
C SER A 25 -10.16 -6.97 2.54
N THR A 26 -10.54 -6.17 1.53
CA THR A 26 -9.97 -4.82 1.36
C THR A 26 -10.13 -3.97 2.62
N GLN A 27 -11.22 -4.11 3.38
CA GLN A 27 -11.43 -3.35 4.61
C GLN A 27 -10.62 -3.87 5.80
N ARG A 28 -10.70 -5.18 6.08
CA ARG A 28 -10.07 -5.75 7.30
C ARG A 28 -8.56 -5.89 7.17
N ASP A 29 -8.09 -6.22 5.97
CA ASP A 29 -6.71 -6.62 5.73
C ASP A 29 -5.85 -5.48 5.15
N ARG A 30 -6.33 -4.23 5.23
CA ARG A 30 -5.63 -3.03 4.71
C ARG A 30 -4.19 -2.91 5.19
N ALA A 31 -3.92 -3.34 6.43
CA ALA A 31 -2.61 -3.30 7.08
C ALA A 31 -1.57 -4.19 6.40
N ILE A 32 -2.01 -5.18 5.62
CA ILE A 32 -1.17 -6.06 4.80
C ILE A 32 -1.23 -5.60 3.34
N ILE A 33 -2.41 -5.30 2.82
CA ILE A 33 -2.63 -4.97 1.40
C ILE A 33 -1.83 -3.74 0.97
N ILE A 34 -2.01 -2.62 1.67
CA ILE A 34 -1.38 -1.34 1.33
C ILE A 34 0.15 -1.46 1.25
N PRO A 35 0.85 -1.93 2.30
CA PRO A 35 2.29 -2.05 2.24
C PRO A 35 2.76 -3.08 1.21
N ARG A 36 2.04 -4.18 0.98
CA ARG A 36 2.50 -5.19 0.01
C ARG A 36 2.45 -4.72 -1.43
N VAL A 37 1.38 -4.01 -1.82
CA VAL A 37 1.30 -3.41 -3.17
C VAL A 37 2.45 -2.42 -3.34
N LEU A 38 2.64 -1.52 -2.38
CA LEU A 38 3.66 -0.48 -2.46
C LEU A 38 5.09 -0.99 -2.19
N MET A 39 5.27 -2.18 -1.64
CA MET A 39 6.60 -2.81 -1.50
C MET A 39 7.19 -3.16 -2.87
N THR A 40 6.34 -3.43 -3.86
CA THR A 40 6.76 -3.80 -5.22
C THR A 40 7.03 -2.60 -6.13
N THR A 41 6.75 -1.38 -5.66
CA THR A 41 6.92 -0.16 -6.45
C THR A 41 8.37 0.31 -6.51
N ASN A 42 8.68 1.10 -7.54
CA ASN A 42 9.87 1.96 -7.60
C ASN A 42 9.48 3.39 -8.04
N GLU A 43 10.46 4.27 -8.25
CA GLU A 43 10.20 5.66 -8.65
C GLU A 43 9.45 5.78 -9.99
N ASP A 44 9.72 4.88 -10.94
CA ASP A 44 9.10 4.87 -12.26
C ASP A 44 7.64 4.38 -12.22
N THR A 45 7.34 3.42 -11.33
CA THR A 45 6.00 2.81 -11.23
C THR A 45 5.12 3.43 -10.15
N PHE A 46 5.70 4.20 -9.23
CA PHE A 46 5.01 4.70 -8.04
C PHE A 46 3.69 5.41 -8.33
N SER A 47 3.64 6.27 -9.34
CA SER A 47 2.40 6.98 -9.66
C SER A 47 1.26 6.03 -10.03
N LYS A 48 1.55 4.96 -10.78
CA LYS A 48 0.52 4.00 -11.19
C LYS A 48 0.13 3.09 -10.03
N ASP A 49 1.12 2.63 -9.27
CA ASP A 49 0.90 1.71 -8.16
C ASP A 49 0.13 2.39 -7.01
N ILE A 50 0.44 3.66 -6.70
CA ILE A 50 -0.29 4.42 -5.68
C ILE A 50 -1.72 4.74 -6.11
N GLU A 51 -1.97 5.04 -7.39
CA GLU A 51 -3.32 5.28 -7.92
C GLU A 51 -4.22 4.05 -7.79
N LEU A 52 -3.68 2.84 -7.96
CA LEU A 52 -4.41 1.59 -7.68
C LEU A 52 -4.81 1.48 -6.22
N VAL A 53 -3.93 1.84 -5.29
CA VAL A 53 -4.23 1.82 -3.85
C VAL A 53 -5.24 2.92 -3.49
N GLU A 54 -5.11 4.11 -4.08
CA GLU A 54 -6.04 5.25 -3.93
C GLU A 54 -7.45 4.92 -4.44
N SER A 55 -7.60 3.98 -5.38
CA SER A 55 -8.92 3.52 -5.85
C SER A 55 -9.73 2.76 -4.78
N VAL A 56 -9.07 2.30 -3.71
CA VAL A 56 -9.67 1.50 -2.63
C VAL A 56 -9.59 2.20 -1.27
N TYR A 57 -8.52 2.95 -1.02
CA TYR A 57 -8.22 3.56 0.28
C TYR A 57 -8.02 5.06 0.17
N SER A 58 -8.43 5.79 1.19
CA SER A 58 -8.15 7.22 1.27
C SER A 58 -6.66 7.49 1.51
N ALA A 59 -6.19 8.66 1.09
CA ALA A 59 -4.82 9.13 1.37
C ALA A 59 -4.45 9.05 2.86
N ASN A 60 -5.40 9.34 3.75
CA ASN A 60 -5.18 9.22 5.20
C ASN A 60 -5.01 7.77 5.64
N GLU A 61 -5.84 6.84 5.16
CA GLU A 61 -5.68 5.41 5.48
C GLU A 61 -4.36 4.85 4.98
N ILE A 62 -3.94 5.23 3.77
CA ILE A 62 -2.66 4.80 3.19
C ILE A 62 -1.51 5.32 4.03
N TYR A 63 -1.50 6.62 4.33
CA TYR A 63 -0.44 7.26 5.10
C TYR A 63 -0.32 6.69 6.51
N THR A 64 -1.44 6.56 7.26
CA THR A 64 -1.40 6.02 8.63
C THR A 64 -1.02 4.55 8.63
N THR A 65 -1.55 3.75 7.69
CA THR A 65 -1.20 2.33 7.58
C THR A 65 0.30 2.15 7.35
N LEU A 66 0.90 2.89 6.43
CA LEU A 66 2.35 2.78 6.14
C LEU A 66 3.22 3.29 7.30
N LYS A 67 2.73 4.26 8.06
CA LYS A 67 3.44 4.76 9.24
C LYS A 67 3.52 3.68 10.34
N ASP A 68 2.42 2.97 10.56
CA ASP A 68 2.26 2.03 11.68
C ASP A 68 2.50 0.56 11.30
N THR A 69 2.69 0.26 10.01
CA THR A 69 2.83 -1.12 9.53
C THR A 69 4.06 -1.82 10.09
N LYS A 70 3.96 -3.14 10.29
CA LYS A 70 5.11 -4.02 10.59
C LYS A 70 5.68 -4.70 9.34
N GLU A 71 5.01 -4.53 8.20
CA GLU A 71 5.49 -5.04 6.91
C GLU A 71 6.75 -4.31 6.47
N ARG A 72 7.55 -4.98 5.63
CA ARG A 72 8.76 -4.40 5.08
C ARG A 72 8.42 -3.36 4.02
N ILE A 73 8.75 -2.10 4.29
CA ILE A 73 8.59 -0.99 3.35
C ILE A 73 9.85 -0.13 3.36
N SER A 74 10.36 0.21 2.18
CA SER A 74 11.57 1.02 2.08
C SER A 74 11.29 2.47 2.49
N ASN A 75 12.30 3.13 3.07
CA ASN A 75 12.25 4.56 3.38
C ASN A 75 11.97 5.41 2.13
N ASN A 76 12.36 4.95 0.93
CA ASN A 76 12.07 5.66 -0.31
C ASN A 76 10.57 5.71 -0.59
N VAL A 77 9.87 4.59 -0.42
CA VAL A 77 8.40 4.54 -0.56
C VAL A 77 7.72 5.46 0.45
N CYS A 78 8.19 5.50 1.70
CA CYS A 78 7.66 6.43 2.70
C CYS A 78 7.82 7.91 2.28
N ARG A 79 8.96 8.27 1.68
CA ARG A 79 9.20 9.63 1.13
C ARG A 79 8.28 9.94 -0.04
N LEU A 80 8.14 9.01 -0.99
CA LEU A 80 7.26 9.15 -2.16
C LEU A 80 5.80 9.35 -1.74
N VAL A 81 5.32 8.56 -0.78
CA VAL A 81 3.96 8.70 -0.23
C VAL A 81 3.77 10.03 0.51
N SER A 82 4.73 10.42 1.33
CA SER A 82 4.68 11.70 2.06
C SER A 82 4.62 12.88 1.10
N LYS A 83 5.40 12.82 0.01
CA LYS A 83 5.39 13.79 -1.08
C LYS A 83 4.06 13.80 -1.84
N ARG A 84 3.53 12.62 -2.22
CA ARG A 84 2.24 12.48 -2.93
C ARG A 84 1.09 13.14 -2.18
N TYR A 85 1.07 13.04 -0.86
CA TYR A 85 -0.01 13.56 -0.02
C TYR A 85 0.30 14.90 0.67
N ASN A 86 1.44 15.53 0.37
CA ASN A 86 1.91 16.73 1.05
C ASN A 86 1.86 16.62 2.59
N LYS A 87 2.37 15.49 3.11
CA LYS A 87 2.42 15.16 4.55
C LYS A 87 3.86 15.09 5.05
N PRO A 88 4.10 15.21 6.37
CA PRO A 88 5.43 15.04 6.95
C PRO A 88 6.06 13.72 6.54
N THR A 89 7.36 13.73 6.25
CA THR A 89 8.09 12.50 5.95
C THR A 89 8.18 11.62 7.19
N PHE A 90 7.96 10.32 7.01
CA PHE A 90 8.22 9.29 8.01
C PHE A 90 9.20 8.26 7.44
N LEU A 91 9.93 7.57 8.32
CA LEU A 91 10.89 6.52 7.98
C LEU A 91 10.56 5.26 8.79
N ARG A 92 10.85 4.10 8.22
CA ARG A 92 10.67 2.79 8.87
C ARG A 92 11.95 2.24 9.49
N TYR A 93 13.09 2.62 8.92
CA TYR A 93 14.40 2.20 9.36
C TYR A 93 15.27 3.42 9.62
N ASP A 94 15.94 3.42 10.76
CA ASP A 94 17.03 4.34 11.03
C ASP A 94 18.34 3.60 10.79
N PHE A 95 19.21 4.17 9.96
CA PHE A 95 20.53 3.62 9.66
C PHE A 95 21.64 4.55 10.18
N SER A 96 21.32 5.37 11.19
CA SER A 96 22.24 6.21 11.93
C SER A 96 23.42 5.43 12.52
#